data_AF-A0A392WAD4-F1
#
_entry.id   AF-A0A392WAD4-F1
#
_cell.length_a   1.000
_cell.length_b   1.000
_cell.length_c   1.000
_cell.angle_alpha   90.00
_cell.angle_beta   90.00
_cell.angle_gamma   90.00
#
_symmetry.space_group_name_H-M   'P 1'
#
loop_
_entity.id
_entity.type
_entity.pdbx_description
1 polymer ?
#
loop_
_entity_poly.entity_id
_entity_poly.type
_entity_poly.pdbx_seq_one_letter_code
_entity_poly.pdbx_strand_id
1 'polypeptide(L)' 'MSHKPTLFTGGYNPEGAIKWVEEVEIIFEAMGCTEENETVLGVYVLREEANVWWKNVKLRI' A
#
# COMPACT_ATOMS: atom_id res chain seq x y z
N MET A 1 -7.56 15.15 11.89
CA MET A 1 -8.27 14.46 10.79
C MET A 1 -7.82 13.01 10.80
N SER A 2 -8.75 12.06 10.91
CA SER A 2 -8.42 10.63 10.91
C SER A 2 -8.68 10.09 9.51
N HIS A 3 -7.68 10.08 8.64
CA HIS A 3 -7.76 9.30 7.41
C HIS A 3 -7.61 7.83 7.81
N LYS A 4 -8.64 7.02 7.53
CA LYS A 4 -8.53 5.57 7.68
C LYS A 4 -7.61 5.07 6.56
N PRO A 5 -6.64 4.20 6.84
CA PRO A 5 -5.80 3.65 5.79
C PRO A 5 -6.66 2.88 4.79
N THR A 6 -6.52 3.17 3.51
CA THR A 6 -7.14 2.36 2.44
C THR A 6 -6.43 1.01 2.43
N LEU A 7 -7.13 -0.06 2.79
CA LEU A 7 -6.56 -1.40 2.82
C LEU A 7 -6.64 -2.04 1.43
N PHE A 8 -5.61 -2.77 1.04
CA PHE A 8 -5.60 -3.54 -0.20
C PHE A 8 -5.43 -5.03 0.07
N THR A 9 -6.44 -5.80 -0.30
CA THR A 9 -6.47 -7.26 -0.09
C THR A 9 -5.88 -8.03 -1.27
N GLY A 10 -5.85 -7.44 -2.47
CA GLY A 10 -5.40 -8.08 -3.71
C GLY A 10 -6.56 -8.31 -4.70
N GLY A 11 -6.42 -9.35 -5.53
CA GLY A 11 -7.42 -9.77 -6.52
C GLY A 11 -7.22 -9.22 -7.93
N TYR A 12 -8.09 -9.67 -8.85
CA TYR A 12 -8.08 -9.32 -10.28
C TYR A 12 -8.93 -8.08 -10.59
N ASN A 13 -8.56 -6.93 -10.02
CA ASN A 13 -9.21 -5.64 -10.30
C ASN A 13 -8.14 -4.57 -10.59
N PRO A 14 -7.68 -4.45 -11.85
CA PRO A 14 -6.63 -3.52 -12.23
C PRO A 14 -6.99 -2.06 -11.94
N GLU A 15 -8.22 -1.64 -12.25
CA GLU A 15 -8.67 -0.27 -12.01
C GLU A 15 -8.72 0.05 -10.52
N GLY A 16 -9.20 -0.89 -9.70
CA GLY A 16 -9.20 -0.76 -8.25
C GLY A 16 -7.80 -0.69 -7.65
N ALA A 17 -6.85 -1.44 -8.19
CA ALA A 17 -5.46 -1.40 -7.76
C ALA A 17 -4.80 -0.05 -8.10
N ILE A 18 -5.02 0.48 -9.31
CA ILE A 18 -4.52 1.81 -9.72
C ILE A 18 -5.06 2.88 -8.78
N LYS A 19 -6.37 2.90 -8.56
CA LYS A 19 -6.99 3.87 -7.66
C LYS A 19 -6.46 3.78 -6.23
N TRP A 20 -6.21 2.56 -5.75
CA TRP A 20 -5.64 2.36 -4.42
C TRP A 20 -4.23 2.94 -4.30
N VAL A 21 -3.37 2.75 -5.32
CA VAL A 21 -2.02 3.34 -5.34
C VAL A 21 -2.11 4.86 -5.28
N GLU A 22 -2.92 5.48 -6.14
CA GLU A 22 -3.11 6.94 -6.16
C GLU A 22 -3.57 7.48 -4.80
N GLU A 23 -4.54 6.82 -4.15
CA GLU A 23 -5.02 7.23 -2.82
C GLU A 23 -3.92 7.14 -1.74
N VAL A 24 -3.09 6.09 -1.78
CA VAL A 24 -2.00 5.89 -0.82
C VAL A 24 -0.88 6.91 -1.02
N GLU A 25 -0.52 7.22 -2.26
CA GLU A 25 0.49 8.25 -2.59
C GLU A 25 0.05 9.64 -2.10
N ILE A 26 -1.22 10.01 -2.31
CA ILE A 26 -1.78 11.28 -1.79
C ILE A 26 -1.67 11.34 -0.26
N ILE A 27 -1.92 10.22 0.43
CA ILE A 27 -1.81 10.16 1.89
C ILE A 27 -0.36 10.36 2.34
N PHE A 28 0.61 9.74 1.66
CA PHE A 28 2.02 9.90 1.99
C PHE A 28 2.52 11.32 1.77
N GLU A 29 2.15 11.93 0.65
CA GLU A 29 2.46 13.34 0.37
C GLU A 29 1.85 14.25 1.44
N ALA A 30 0.56 14.07 1.77
CA ALA A 30 -0.12 14.86 2.78
C ALA A 30 0.48 14.70 4.20
N MET A 31 1.07 13.54 4.49
CA MET A 31 1.76 13.28 5.77
C MET A 31 3.22 13.73 5.76
N GLY A 32 3.79 14.10 4.61
CA GLY A 32 5.21 14.41 4.47
C GLY A 32 6.11 13.20 4.74
N CYS A 33 5.69 12.00 4.30
CA CYS A 33 6.49 10.79 4.45
C CYS A 33 7.80 10.87 3.65
N THR A 34 8.87 10.30 4.20
CA THR A 34 10.09 10.02 3.43
C THR A 34 9.89 8.73 2.65
N GLU A 35 10.61 8.55 1.54
CA GLU A 35 10.54 7.34 0.70
C GLU A 35 10.71 6.03 1.51
N GLU A 36 11.58 6.04 2.53
CA GLU A 36 11.74 4.90 3.45
C GLU A 36 10.48 4.63 4.27
N ASN A 37 9.83 5.69 4.77
CA ASN A 37 8.58 5.58 5.53
C ASN A 37 7.40 5.17 4.62
N GLU A 38 7.36 5.64 3.37
CA GLU A 38 6.35 5.26 2.38
C GLU A 38 6.39 3.76 2.11
N THR A 39 7.58 3.18 1.94
CA THR A 39 7.73 1.73 1.77
C THR A 39 7.19 0.96 2.98
N VAL A 40 7.54 1.38 4.20
CA VAL A 40 7.08 0.71 5.42
C VAL A 40 5.56 0.83 5.59
N LEU A 41 4.99 2.01 5.37
CA LEU A 41 3.57 2.27 5.51
C LEU A 41 2.75 1.63 4.38
N GLY A 42 3.27 1.58 3.16
CA GLY A 42 2.67 0.93 2.00
C GLY A 42 2.51 -0.57 2.24
N VAL A 43 3.50 -1.20 2.87
CA VAL A 43 3.38 -2.60 3.29
C VAL A 43 2.38 -2.77 4.43
N TYR A 44 2.31 -1.82 5.35
CA TYR A 44 1.36 -1.85 6.46
C TYR A 44 -0.10 -1.80 6.01
N VAL A 45 -0.42 -1.28 4.82
CA VAL A 45 -1.79 -1.23 4.30
C VAL A 45 -2.18 -2.45 3.46
N LEU A 46 -1.24 -3.35 3.15
CA LEU A 46 -1.52 -4.63 2.48
C LEU A 46 -2.18 -5.64 3.44
N ARG A 47 -3.21 -6.33 2.95
CA ARG A 47 -3.95 -7.37 3.66
C ARG A 47 -4.03 -8.63 2.80
N GLU A 48 -4.42 -9.73 3.44
CA GLU A 48 -4.76 -11.00 2.76
C GLU A 48 -3.73 -11.41 1.70
N GLU A 49 -4.16 -11.65 0.46
CA GLU A 49 -3.34 -12.13 -0.64
C GLU A 49 -2.21 -11.16 -0.98
N ALA A 50 -2.48 -9.85 -0.95
CA ALA A 50 -1.46 -8.84 -1.25
C ALA A 50 -0.32 -8.84 -0.22
N ASN A 51 -0.63 -9.03 1.07
CA ASN A 51 0.41 -9.15 2.10
C ASN A 51 1.22 -10.45 1.96
N VAL A 52 0.56 -11.56 1.60
CA VAL A 52 1.25 -12.83 1.32
C VAL A 52 2.17 -12.69 0.12
N TRP A 53 1.70 -12.06 -0.96
CA TRP A 53 2.51 -11.78 -2.14
C TRP A 53 3.74 -10.94 -1.80
N TRP A 54 3.58 -9.84 -1.07
CA TRP A 54 4.68 -8.97 -0.70
C TRP A 54 5.75 -9.67 0.14
N LYS A 55 5.34 -10.49 1.13
CA LYS A 55 6.28 -11.29 1.93
C LYS A 55 7.11 -12.23 1.07
N ASN A 56 6.54 -12.81 0.03
CA ASN A 56 7.26 -13.68 -0.90
C ASN A 56 8.21 -12.90 -1.81
N VAL A 57 7.81 -11.72 -2.29
CA VAL A 57 8.66 -10.84 -3.10
C VAL A 57 9.85 -10.33 -2.29
N LYS A 58 9.62 -9.91 -1.04
CA LYS A 58 10.69 -9.41 -0.15
C LYS A 58 11.80 -10.44 0.11
N LEU A 59 11.50 -11.74 0.05
CA LEU A 59 12.52 -12.80 0.17
C LEU A 59 13.42 -12.95 -1.07
N ARG A 60 13.06 -12.28 -2.18
CA ARG A 60 13.71 -12.37 -3.48
C ARG A 60 14.40 -11.07 -3.89
N ILE A 61 14.27 -10.02 -3.08
CA ILE A 61 14.96 -8.73 -3.21
C ILE A 61 16.15 -8.78 -2.24
#